data_AF-D8F5V1-F1
#
_entry.id   AF-D8F5V1-F1
#
_cell.length_a   1.000
_cell.length_b   1.000
_cell.length_c   1.000
_cell.angle_alpha   90.00
_cell.angle_beta   90.00
_cell.angle_gamma   90.00
#
_symmetry.space_group_name_H-M   'P 1'
#
loop_
_entity.id
_entity.type
_entity.pdbx_description
1 polymer ?
#
loop_
_entity_poly.entity_id
_entity_poly.type
_entity_poly.pdbx_seq_one_letter_code
_entity_poly.pdbx_strand_id
1 'polypeptide(L)'
;RQKETPFLPLISAYACLWALQGKQSGDGYGFPFDRPLLCFAERLLELEQQMPRLIKLSKNDKANNLQYLYKLYWTAAEVAEDPEIKSLIEEMRWRSATFDSLRKAMRIALPGGTNGLNDEGATNMISIREGVMKFRKSLDQNEELASDSLCGKMAEQIDKYLDQLFNDPIMVDTPSGFVILYPQRTNNILEHFFRELNRENRRKTGHNSKQRMLKNMLADTPLVKNLANPDYMNLLLNGKTDLEQLFAGMNPISLNSELQSGVDRILPGFRKIIKLPALPDYFIRLAAHEDVRRVA
;
A
#
# COMPACT_ATOMS: atom_id res chain seq x y z
N ARG A 1 -19.80 7.34 -56.09
CA ARG A 1 -19.52 6.02 -55.47
C ARG A 1 -19.03 6.26 -54.05
N GLN A 2 -19.93 6.23 -53.06
CA GLN A 2 -19.51 6.17 -51.66
C GLN A 2 -18.84 4.81 -51.45
N LYS A 3 -17.60 4.80 -50.97
CA LYS A 3 -16.94 3.58 -50.51
C LYS A 3 -17.71 3.12 -49.27
N GLU A 4 -18.56 2.11 -49.42
CA GLU A 4 -19.11 1.39 -48.27
C GLU A 4 -17.93 0.84 -47.47
N THR A 5 -17.68 1.44 -46.31
CA THR A 5 -16.71 0.95 -45.33
C THR A 5 -17.13 -0.47 -44.97
N PRO A 6 -16.25 -1.48 -45.06
CA PRO A 6 -16.64 -2.85 -44.75
C PRO A 6 -16.99 -2.91 -43.25
N PHE A 7 -18.26 -3.17 -42.96
CA PHE A 7 -18.84 -3.09 -41.63
C PHE A 7 -18.31 -4.20 -40.69
N LEU A 8 -18.03 -5.40 -41.21
CA LEU A 8 -17.54 -6.51 -40.39
C LEU A 8 -16.09 -6.39 -39.88
N PRO A 9 -15.10 -5.96 -40.70
CA PRO A 9 -13.77 -5.66 -40.18
C PRO A 9 -13.80 -4.63 -39.06
N LEU A 10 -14.69 -3.63 -39.16
CA LEU A 10 -14.88 -2.63 -38.13
C LEU A 10 -15.46 -3.26 -36.85
N ILE A 11 -16.51 -4.09 -36.95
CA ILE A 11 -17.06 -4.82 -35.80
C ILE A 11 -15.99 -5.70 -35.15
N SER A 12 -15.22 -6.46 -35.94
CA SER A 12 -14.13 -7.30 -35.44
C SER A 12 -13.08 -6.48 -34.69
N ALA A 13 -12.70 -5.32 -35.24
CA ALA A 13 -11.77 -4.40 -34.59
C ALA A 13 -12.32 -3.86 -33.26
N TYR A 14 -13.59 -3.41 -33.24
CA TYR A 14 -14.22 -2.93 -32.00
C TYR A 14 -14.39 -4.03 -30.96
N ALA A 15 -14.75 -5.25 -31.35
CA ALA A 15 -14.85 -6.39 -30.45
C ALA A 15 -13.48 -6.75 -29.84
N CYS A 16 -12.41 -6.72 -30.65
CA CYS A 16 -11.04 -6.91 -30.18
C CYS A 16 -10.61 -5.80 -29.20
N LEU A 17 -10.87 -4.53 -29.55
CA LEU A 17 -10.60 -3.40 -28.67
C LEU A 17 -11.39 -3.50 -27.36
N TRP A 18 -12.65 -3.89 -27.41
CA TRP A 18 -13.49 -4.10 -26.23
C TRP A 18 -12.91 -5.18 -25.31
N ALA A 19 -12.47 -6.33 -25.86
CA ALA A 19 -11.80 -7.34 -25.06
C ALA A 19 -10.52 -6.76 -24.42
N LEU A 20 -9.62 -6.19 -25.22
CA LEU A 20 -8.36 -5.60 -24.72
C LEU A 20 -8.56 -4.52 -23.66
N GLN A 21 -9.65 -3.74 -23.75
CA GLN A 21 -9.99 -2.73 -22.75
C GLN A 21 -10.27 -3.33 -21.37
N GLY A 22 -10.58 -4.62 -21.26
CA GLY A 22 -10.68 -5.34 -19.99
C GLY A 22 -9.37 -5.28 -19.19
N LYS A 23 -8.22 -5.21 -19.87
CA LYS A 23 -6.90 -5.05 -19.20
C LYS A 23 -6.72 -3.70 -18.51
N GLN A 24 -7.58 -2.73 -18.81
CA GLN A 24 -7.59 -1.41 -18.20
C GLN A 24 -8.78 -1.24 -17.24
N SER A 25 -9.53 -2.30 -16.95
CA SER A 25 -10.64 -2.23 -15.99
C SER A 25 -10.14 -2.10 -14.57
N GLY A 26 -10.82 -1.29 -13.77
CA GLY A 26 -10.52 -1.08 -12.35
C GLY A 26 -10.68 0.39 -11.98
N ASP A 27 -10.62 0.66 -10.69
CA ASP A 27 -10.78 2.00 -10.13
C ASP A 27 -9.42 2.61 -9.70
N GLY A 28 -8.30 1.96 -10.05
CA GLY A 28 -6.94 2.44 -9.76
C GLY A 28 -6.41 2.04 -8.38
N TYR A 29 -7.06 1.09 -7.71
CA TYR A 29 -6.63 0.52 -6.44
C TYR A 29 -5.55 -0.55 -6.58
N GLY A 30 -5.43 -1.16 -7.76
CA GLY A 30 -4.52 -2.29 -8.02
C GLY A 30 -4.98 -3.59 -7.37
N PHE A 31 -4.19 -4.66 -7.56
CA PHE A 31 -4.49 -5.96 -6.94
C PHE A 31 -4.39 -5.86 -5.40
N PRO A 32 -5.31 -6.46 -4.62
CA PRO A 32 -6.40 -7.38 -5.00
C PRO A 32 -7.75 -6.73 -5.34
N PHE A 33 -7.84 -5.40 -5.34
CA PHE A 33 -9.09 -4.66 -5.56
C PHE A 33 -9.49 -4.61 -7.04
N ASP A 34 -8.53 -4.34 -7.91
CA ASP A 34 -8.68 -4.39 -9.36
C ASP A 34 -8.17 -5.72 -9.89
N ARG A 35 -8.96 -6.38 -10.75
CA ARG A 35 -8.57 -7.65 -11.42
C ARG A 35 -8.70 -7.52 -12.94
N PRO A 36 -7.91 -6.65 -13.60
CA PRO A 36 -8.01 -6.42 -15.04
C PRO A 36 -7.78 -7.67 -15.89
N LEU A 37 -6.95 -8.61 -15.42
CA LEU A 37 -6.71 -9.87 -16.14
C LEU A 37 -7.93 -10.79 -16.08
N LEU A 38 -8.66 -10.82 -14.96
CA LEU A 38 -9.92 -11.55 -14.86
C LEU A 38 -10.96 -10.94 -15.80
N CYS A 39 -11.14 -9.61 -15.75
CA CYS A 39 -12.08 -8.92 -16.65
C CYS A 39 -11.74 -9.16 -18.13
N PHE A 40 -10.45 -9.12 -18.49
CA PHE A 40 -10.00 -9.46 -19.84
C PHE A 40 -10.40 -10.88 -20.25
N ALA A 41 -10.14 -11.86 -19.39
CA ALA A 41 -10.47 -13.26 -19.65
C ALA A 41 -11.99 -13.50 -19.78
N GLU A 42 -12.79 -12.85 -18.93
CA GLU A 42 -14.25 -12.91 -18.99
C GLU A 42 -14.80 -12.30 -20.27
N ARG A 43 -14.21 -11.20 -20.77
CA ARG A 43 -14.58 -10.63 -22.07
C ARG A 43 -14.23 -11.55 -23.24
N LEU A 44 -13.15 -12.33 -23.15
CA LEU A 44 -12.82 -13.34 -24.16
C LEU A 44 -13.84 -14.48 -24.17
N LEU A 45 -14.26 -14.96 -22.99
CA LEU A 45 -15.35 -15.94 -22.86
C LEU A 45 -16.66 -15.40 -23.46
N GLU A 46 -17.00 -14.14 -23.17
CA GLU A 46 -18.21 -13.51 -23.73
C GLU A 46 -18.12 -13.33 -25.26
N LEU A 47 -16.95 -12.97 -25.78
CA LEU A 47 -16.73 -12.95 -27.23
C LEU A 47 -16.96 -14.31 -27.84
N GLU A 48 -16.32 -15.36 -27.33
CA GLU A 48 -16.48 -16.74 -27.83
C GLU A 48 -17.95 -17.14 -27.85
N GLN A 49 -18.68 -16.88 -26.76
CA GLN A 49 -20.10 -17.22 -26.65
C GLN A 49 -21.00 -16.46 -27.67
N GLN A 50 -20.72 -15.18 -27.94
CA GLN A 50 -21.55 -14.36 -28.85
C GLN A 50 -21.13 -14.44 -30.32
N MET A 51 -19.89 -14.81 -30.62
CA MET A 51 -19.35 -14.85 -31.98
C MET A 51 -20.14 -15.75 -32.95
N PRO A 52 -20.61 -16.96 -32.59
CA PRO A 52 -21.42 -17.79 -33.49
C PRO A 52 -22.70 -17.09 -33.98
N ARG A 53 -23.32 -16.28 -33.11
CA ARG A 53 -24.51 -15.48 -33.46
C ARG A 53 -24.14 -14.38 -34.44
N LEU A 54 -23.04 -13.67 -34.19
CA LEU A 54 -22.55 -12.61 -35.05
C LEU A 54 -22.19 -13.14 -36.44
N ILE A 55 -21.45 -14.27 -36.51
CA ILE A 55 -21.09 -14.94 -37.77
C ILE A 55 -22.34 -15.35 -38.56
N LYS A 56 -23.39 -15.83 -37.89
CA LYS A 56 -24.66 -16.21 -38.54
C LYS A 56 -25.37 -15.01 -39.17
N LEU A 57 -25.34 -13.84 -38.52
CA LEU A 57 -25.94 -12.60 -39.03
C LEU A 57 -25.14 -12.01 -40.21
N SER A 58 -23.85 -12.33 -40.31
CA SER A 58 -22.91 -11.83 -41.31
C SER A 58 -22.82 -12.65 -42.61
N LYS A 59 -23.71 -13.64 -42.82
CA LYS A 59 -23.60 -14.60 -43.94
C LYS A 59 -23.75 -14.00 -45.34
N ASN A 60 -24.29 -12.80 -45.48
CA ASN A 60 -24.48 -12.13 -46.77
C ASN A 60 -23.29 -11.24 -47.17
N ASP A 61 -22.23 -11.19 -46.36
CA ASP A 61 -21.05 -10.37 -46.61
C ASP A 61 -19.99 -11.06 -47.48
N LYS A 62 -19.06 -10.27 -48.01
CA LYS A 62 -17.90 -10.77 -48.77
C LYS A 62 -17.08 -11.74 -47.91
N ALA A 63 -16.67 -12.87 -48.50
CA ALA A 63 -15.87 -13.91 -47.81
C ALA A 63 -14.63 -13.35 -47.08
N ASN A 64 -13.90 -12.40 -47.68
CA ASN A 64 -12.72 -11.76 -47.07
C ASN A 64 -13.04 -10.94 -45.80
N ASN A 65 -14.29 -10.54 -45.57
CA ASN A 65 -14.69 -9.79 -44.37
C ASN A 65 -15.06 -10.73 -43.21
N LEU A 66 -15.60 -11.91 -43.52
CA LEU A 66 -15.93 -12.95 -42.54
C LEU A 66 -14.67 -13.55 -41.90
N GLN A 67 -13.54 -13.59 -42.61
CA GLN A 67 -12.28 -14.15 -42.10
C GLN A 67 -11.80 -13.46 -40.80
N TYR A 68 -12.07 -12.16 -40.64
CA TYR A 68 -11.66 -11.41 -39.44
C TYR A 68 -12.47 -11.82 -38.21
N LEU A 69 -13.78 -12.08 -38.39
CA LEU A 69 -14.64 -12.59 -37.33
C LEU A 69 -14.23 -14.00 -36.93
N TYR A 70 -13.94 -14.88 -37.89
CA TYR A 70 -13.44 -16.21 -37.58
C TYR A 70 -12.09 -16.15 -36.85
N LYS A 71 -11.16 -15.30 -37.29
CA LYS A 71 -9.87 -15.15 -36.61
C LYS A 71 -10.04 -14.70 -35.15
N LEU A 72 -10.91 -13.72 -34.90
CA LEU A 72 -11.21 -13.28 -33.55
C LEU A 72 -11.87 -14.40 -32.71
N TYR A 73 -12.83 -15.12 -33.31
CA TYR A 73 -13.47 -16.27 -32.66
C TYR A 73 -12.44 -17.33 -32.25
N TRP A 74 -11.57 -17.77 -33.16
CA TRP A 74 -10.56 -18.78 -32.86
C TRP A 74 -9.59 -18.33 -31.77
N THR A 75 -9.14 -17.07 -31.81
CA THR A 75 -8.27 -16.52 -30.75
C THR A 75 -8.99 -16.44 -29.40
N ALA A 76 -10.28 -16.12 -29.36
CA ALA A 76 -11.06 -16.17 -28.12
C ALA A 76 -11.30 -17.61 -27.64
N ALA A 77 -11.57 -18.53 -28.57
CA ALA A 77 -11.77 -19.95 -28.32
C ALA A 77 -10.52 -20.62 -27.74
N GLU A 78 -9.31 -20.25 -28.18
CA GLU A 78 -8.07 -20.75 -27.57
C GLU A 78 -8.01 -20.53 -26.05
N VAL A 79 -8.53 -19.39 -25.56
CA VAL A 79 -8.59 -19.09 -24.13
C VAL A 79 -9.83 -19.69 -23.48
N ALA A 80 -10.97 -19.63 -24.18
CA ALA A 80 -12.25 -20.08 -23.65
C ALA A 80 -12.38 -21.61 -23.61
N GLU A 81 -11.70 -22.36 -24.46
CA GLU A 81 -11.74 -23.84 -24.51
C GLU A 81 -10.65 -24.48 -23.65
N ASP A 82 -9.63 -23.72 -23.24
CA ASP A 82 -8.57 -24.20 -22.36
C ASP A 82 -9.13 -24.57 -20.96
N PRO A 83 -9.01 -25.83 -20.53
CA PRO A 83 -9.56 -26.29 -19.26
C PRO A 83 -8.83 -25.72 -18.04
N GLU A 84 -7.52 -25.45 -18.13
CA GLU A 84 -6.75 -24.85 -17.03
C GLU A 84 -7.15 -23.40 -16.82
N ILE A 85 -7.26 -22.64 -17.92
CA ILE A 85 -7.71 -21.24 -17.87
C ILE A 85 -9.14 -21.15 -17.34
N LYS A 86 -10.05 -22.00 -17.81
CA LYS A 86 -11.43 -22.07 -17.29
C LYS A 86 -11.47 -22.31 -15.79
N SER A 87 -10.72 -23.30 -15.31
CA SER A 87 -10.64 -23.58 -13.88
C SER A 87 -10.12 -22.37 -13.10
N LEU A 88 -9.08 -21.68 -13.58
CA LEU A 88 -8.54 -20.48 -12.95
C LEU A 88 -9.51 -19.31 -12.94
N ILE A 89 -10.31 -19.12 -14.01
CA ILE A 89 -11.33 -18.07 -14.07
C ILE A 89 -12.44 -18.34 -13.05
N GLU A 90 -12.98 -19.56 -13.01
CA GLU A 90 -13.99 -19.93 -12.01
C GLU A 90 -13.45 -19.76 -10.59
N GLU A 91 -12.21 -20.18 -10.36
CA GLU A 91 -11.54 -20.03 -9.07
C GLU A 91 -11.37 -18.56 -8.68
N MET A 92 -10.93 -17.73 -9.62
CA MET A 92 -10.82 -16.29 -9.44
C MET A 92 -12.17 -15.63 -9.20
N ARG A 93 -13.26 -16.07 -9.84
CA ARG A 93 -14.61 -15.51 -9.68
C ARG A 93 -15.12 -15.66 -8.25
N TRP A 94 -15.12 -16.88 -7.71
CA TRP A 94 -15.67 -17.10 -6.37
C TRP A 94 -14.78 -16.49 -5.29
N ARG A 95 -13.45 -16.49 -5.47
CA ARG A 95 -12.52 -15.81 -4.55
C ARG A 95 -12.67 -14.30 -4.58
N SER A 96 -12.80 -13.75 -5.78
CA SER A 96 -13.10 -12.33 -6.00
C SER A 96 -14.38 -11.91 -5.27
N ALA A 97 -15.45 -12.69 -5.43
CA ALA A 97 -16.72 -12.43 -4.76
C ALA A 97 -16.62 -12.53 -3.24
N THR A 98 -15.85 -13.49 -2.74
CA THR A 98 -15.60 -13.66 -1.29
C THR A 98 -14.81 -12.48 -0.73
N PHE A 99 -13.73 -12.07 -1.40
CA PHE A 99 -12.96 -10.88 -1.02
C PHE A 99 -13.82 -9.62 -1.09
N ASP A 100 -14.62 -9.43 -2.14
CA ASP A 100 -15.44 -8.22 -2.30
C ASP A 100 -16.54 -8.14 -1.23
N SER A 101 -17.03 -9.29 -0.77
CA SER A 101 -17.94 -9.38 0.39
C SER A 101 -17.26 -8.91 1.68
N LEU A 102 -16.01 -9.33 1.91
CA LEU A 102 -15.21 -8.82 3.03
C LEU A 102 -14.92 -7.32 2.89
N ARG A 103 -14.48 -6.88 1.70
CA ARG A 103 -14.21 -5.46 1.37
C ARG A 103 -15.42 -4.58 1.68
N LYS A 104 -16.62 -5.05 1.32
CA LYS A 104 -17.89 -4.36 1.60
C LYS A 104 -18.23 -4.36 3.09
N ALA A 105 -18.08 -5.49 3.78
CA ALA A 105 -18.29 -5.59 5.23
C ALA A 105 -17.36 -4.65 6.00
N MET A 106 -16.07 -4.65 5.62
CA MET A 106 -15.04 -3.77 6.16
C MET A 106 -15.20 -2.32 5.70
N ARG A 107 -16.04 -2.02 4.70
CA ARG A 107 -16.13 -0.68 4.06
C ARG A 107 -14.75 -0.11 3.71
N ILE A 108 -13.90 -0.89 3.06
CA ILE A 108 -12.56 -0.47 2.63
C ILE A 108 -12.60 -0.22 1.13
N ALA A 109 -12.22 0.98 0.71
CA ALA A 109 -12.08 1.36 -0.70
C ALA A 109 -13.30 0.90 -1.52
N LEU A 110 -14.52 1.34 -1.22
CA LEU A 110 -15.71 0.83 -1.93
C LEU A 110 -15.64 1.13 -3.44
N PRO A 111 -16.22 0.26 -4.31
CA PRO A 111 -16.24 0.49 -5.75
C PRO A 111 -16.83 1.86 -6.10
N GLY A 112 -16.23 2.55 -7.07
CA GLY A 112 -16.68 3.88 -7.51
C GLY A 112 -16.39 5.03 -6.52
N GLY A 113 -15.66 4.78 -5.43
CA GLY A 113 -15.18 5.83 -4.53
C GLY A 113 -14.10 6.69 -5.19
N THR A 114 -14.16 8.01 -5.01
CA THR A 114 -13.18 8.97 -5.56
C THR A 114 -11.93 9.15 -4.71
N ASN A 115 -11.93 8.63 -3.46
CA ASN A 115 -10.89 8.93 -2.47
C ASN A 115 -9.68 7.98 -2.54
N GLY A 116 -9.69 7.00 -3.44
CA GLY A 116 -8.64 6.00 -3.56
C GLY A 116 -8.40 5.25 -2.23
N LEU A 117 -7.22 4.64 -2.05
CA LEU A 117 -6.86 3.97 -0.80
C LEU A 117 -6.73 4.93 0.40
N ASN A 118 -6.90 6.23 0.17
CA ASN A 118 -6.84 7.28 1.20
C ASN A 118 -8.21 7.63 1.77
N ASP A 119 -9.26 6.86 1.47
CA ASP A 119 -10.56 7.04 2.09
C ASP A 119 -10.47 6.87 3.62
N GLU A 120 -10.85 7.92 4.36
CA GLU A 120 -10.89 7.91 5.83
C GLU A 120 -11.96 6.95 6.38
N GLY A 121 -12.85 6.48 5.51
CA GLY A 121 -13.84 5.45 5.80
C GLY A 121 -15.10 5.97 6.49
N ALA A 122 -16.04 5.06 6.76
CA ALA A 122 -17.33 5.40 7.35
C ALA A 122 -17.30 5.47 8.88
N THR A 123 -18.11 6.37 9.45
CA THR A 123 -18.07 6.78 10.86
C THR A 123 -18.69 5.79 11.86
N ASN A 124 -19.49 4.81 11.42
CA ASN A 124 -20.21 3.91 12.33
C ASN A 124 -19.49 2.56 12.53
N MET A 125 -18.60 2.51 13.53
CA MET A 125 -17.77 1.33 13.84
C MET A 125 -18.60 0.09 14.21
N ILE A 126 -19.67 0.27 14.99
CA ILE A 126 -20.53 -0.83 15.46
C ILE A 126 -21.12 -1.58 14.26
N SER A 127 -21.69 -0.83 13.30
CA SER A 127 -22.29 -1.43 12.10
C SER A 127 -21.28 -2.17 11.21
N ILE A 128 -20.01 -1.75 11.22
CA ILE A 128 -18.93 -2.39 10.45
C ILE A 128 -18.51 -3.67 11.16
N ARG A 129 -18.31 -3.63 12.48
CA ARG A 129 -18.03 -4.82 13.29
C ARG A 129 -19.10 -5.88 13.08
N GLU A 130 -20.37 -5.52 13.16
CA GLU A 130 -21.50 -6.44 12.91
C GLU A 130 -21.45 -7.03 11.50
N GLY A 131 -21.16 -6.21 10.48
CA GLY A 131 -21.02 -6.65 9.09
C GLY A 131 -19.90 -7.67 8.92
N VAL A 132 -18.75 -7.44 9.55
CA VAL A 132 -17.58 -8.33 9.48
C VAL A 132 -17.83 -9.62 10.25
N MET A 133 -18.49 -9.57 11.40
CA MET A 133 -18.91 -10.76 12.14
C MET A 133 -19.91 -11.60 11.34
N LYS A 134 -20.84 -10.95 10.62
CA LYS A 134 -21.78 -11.64 9.74
C LYS A 134 -21.07 -12.32 8.56
N PHE A 135 -20.10 -11.63 7.95
CA PHE A 135 -19.23 -12.22 6.93
C PHE A 135 -18.44 -13.41 7.49
N ARG A 136 -17.80 -13.25 8.64
CA ARG A 136 -17.01 -14.30 9.30
C ARG A 136 -17.84 -15.55 9.57
N LYS A 137 -19.07 -15.39 10.05
CA LYS A 137 -20.02 -16.49 10.26
C LYS A 137 -20.42 -17.16 8.93
N SER A 138 -20.57 -16.38 7.85
CA SER A 138 -20.93 -16.92 6.54
C SER A 138 -19.85 -17.83 5.93
N LEU A 139 -18.57 -17.63 6.30
CA LEU A 139 -17.49 -18.53 5.89
C LEU A 139 -17.67 -19.93 6.47
N ASP A 140 -18.09 -20.04 7.73
CA ASP A 140 -18.30 -21.34 8.39
C ASP A 140 -19.61 -22.02 7.92
N GLN A 141 -20.59 -21.23 7.50
CA GLN A 141 -21.90 -21.74 7.05
C GLN A 141 -21.86 -22.29 5.62
N ASN A 142 -20.89 -21.85 4.81
CA ASN A 142 -20.71 -22.34 3.46
C ASN A 142 -19.67 -23.46 3.45
N GLU A 143 -20.11 -24.68 3.13
CA GLU A 143 -19.28 -25.88 3.18
C GLU A 143 -18.05 -25.81 2.25
N GLU A 144 -18.20 -25.22 1.06
CA GLU A 144 -17.10 -25.03 0.12
C GLU A 144 -16.04 -24.07 0.69
N LEU A 145 -16.48 -22.94 1.25
CA LEU A 145 -15.56 -21.94 1.83
C LEU A 145 -14.92 -22.43 3.12
N ALA A 146 -15.66 -23.18 3.96
CA ALA A 146 -15.15 -23.77 5.18
C ALA A 146 -14.07 -24.83 4.90
N SER A 147 -14.17 -25.54 3.78
CA SER A 147 -13.19 -26.53 3.35
C SER A 147 -11.93 -25.93 2.70
N ASP A 148 -11.99 -24.67 2.22
CA ASP A 148 -10.87 -24.01 1.55
C ASP A 148 -9.83 -23.48 2.56
N SER A 149 -8.57 -23.90 2.37
CA SER A 149 -7.47 -23.54 3.28
C SER A 149 -7.12 -22.04 3.29
N LEU A 150 -7.34 -21.31 2.20
CA LEU A 150 -7.06 -19.88 2.13
C LEU A 150 -8.17 -19.08 2.82
N CYS A 151 -9.42 -19.52 2.68
CA CYS A 151 -10.55 -18.97 3.42
C CYS A 151 -10.37 -19.20 4.93
N GLY A 152 -9.91 -20.39 5.33
CA GLY A 152 -9.52 -20.68 6.72
C GLY A 152 -8.44 -19.72 7.25
N LYS A 153 -7.36 -19.50 6.50
CA LYS A 153 -6.32 -18.52 6.88
C LYS A 153 -6.86 -17.09 6.98
N MET A 154 -7.75 -16.69 6.08
CA MET A 154 -8.39 -15.37 6.14
C MET A 154 -9.26 -15.24 7.39
N ALA A 155 -10.05 -16.27 7.72
CA ALA A 155 -10.82 -16.34 8.95
C ALA A 155 -9.94 -16.22 10.20
N GLU A 156 -8.82 -16.97 10.26
CA GLU A 156 -7.86 -16.88 11.36
C GLU A 156 -7.27 -15.47 11.52
N GLN A 157 -6.99 -14.76 10.43
CA GLN A 157 -6.52 -13.37 10.50
C GLN A 157 -7.59 -12.42 11.04
N ILE A 158 -8.86 -12.61 10.65
CA ILE A 158 -9.97 -11.83 11.17
C ILE A 158 -10.11 -12.07 12.68
N ASP A 159 -10.07 -13.34 13.10
CA ASP A 159 -10.21 -13.72 14.51
C ASP A 159 -9.04 -13.19 15.36
N LYS A 160 -7.81 -13.29 14.85
CA LYS A 160 -6.59 -12.83 15.53
C LYS A 160 -6.61 -11.33 15.82
N TYR A 161 -7.12 -10.53 14.89
CA TYR A 161 -7.09 -9.07 14.98
C TYR A 161 -8.45 -8.46 15.28
N LEU A 162 -9.47 -9.26 15.63
CA LEU A 162 -10.85 -8.79 15.77
C LEU A 162 -10.98 -7.57 16.68
N ASP A 163 -10.29 -7.58 17.81
CA ASP A 163 -10.29 -6.47 18.77
C ASP A 163 -9.48 -5.25 18.31
N GLN A 164 -8.52 -5.45 17.40
CA GLN A 164 -7.67 -4.38 16.85
C GLN A 164 -8.24 -3.77 15.57
N LEU A 165 -9.14 -4.47 14.87
CA LEU A 165 -9.79 -4.01 13.65
C LEU A 165 -10.80 -2.88 13.90
N PHE A 166 -11.34 -2.81 15.12
CA PHE A 166 -12.40 -1.89 15.49
C PHE A 166 -12.02 -1.14 16.76
N ASN A 167 -11.68 0.14 16.61
CA ASN A 167 -11.45 1.03 17.74
C ASN A 167 -12.74 1.77 18.08
N ASP A 168 -13.10 1.76 19.35
CA ASP A 168 -14.24 2.54 19.83
C ASP A 168 -13.98 4.05 19.67
N PRO A 169 -15.03 4.84 19.38
CA PRO A 169 -14.91 6.28 19.36
C PRO A 169 -14.46 6.81 20.73
N ILE A 170 -13.57 7.79 20.70
CA ILE A 170 -13.03 8.44 21.89
C ILE A 170 -13.88 9.67 22.18
N MET A 171 -14.58 9.68 23.31
CA MET A 171 -15.25 10.89 23.80
C MET A 171 -14.23 11.80 24.48
N VAL A 172 -14.11 13.02 23.99
CA VAL A 172 -13.22 14.05 24.54
C VAL A 172 -14.05 15.20 25.05
N ASP A 173 -13.80 15.58 26.30
CA ASP A 173 -14.37 16.79 26.89
C ASP A 173 -13.58 18.00 26.41
N THR A 174 -14.26 18.93 25.74
CA THR A 174 -13.66 20.18 25.27
C THR A 174 -14.40 21.37 25.89
N PRO A 175 -13.77 22.56 25.97
CA PRO A 175 -14.45 23.76 26.47
C PRO A 175 -15.75 24.12 25.71
N SER A 176 -15.90 23.61 24.48
CA SER A 176 -17.07 23.82 23.61
C SER A 176 -18.12 22.69 23.73
N GLY A 177 -17.90 21.70 24.61
CA GLY A 177 -18.75 20.52 24.81
C GLY A 177 -18.07 19.20 24.46
N PHE A 178 -18.81 18.10 24.60
CA PHE A 178 -18.30 16.77 24.26
C PHE A 178 -18.14 16.60 22.74
N VAL A 179 -16.95 16.19 22.32
CA VAL A 179 -16.63 15.86 20.94
C VAL A 179 -16.28 14.38 20.84
N ILE A 180 -16.81 13.72 19.82
CA ILE A 180 -16.51 12.31 19.53
C ILE A 180 -15.42 12.25 18.47
N LEU A 181 -14.26 11.70 18.82
CA LEU A 181 -13.16 11.45 17.91
C LEU A 181 -13.20 10.00 17.42
N TYR A 182 -13.13 9.82 16.11
CA TYR A 182 -13.02 8.51 15.50
C TYR A 182 -11.56 8.26 15.11
N PRO A 183 -10.87 7.31 15.75
CA PRO A 183 -9.55 6.91 15.31
C PRO A 183 -9.60 6.42 13.86
N GLN A 184 -8.58 6.80 13.08
CA GLN A 184 -8.42 6.27 11.73
C GLN A 184 -8.26 4.74 11.80
N ARG A 185 -9.01 4.03 10.96
CA ARG A 185 -9.02 2.55 10.96
C ARG A 185 -7.78 1.95 10.32
N THR A 186 -7.17 2.69 9.40
CA THR A 186 -5.97 2.26 8.71
C THR A 186 -4.78 3.04 9.26
N ASN A 187 -3.61 2.43 9.20
CA ASN A 187 -2.35 3.08 9.53
C ASN A 187 -1.86 4.00 8.40
N ASN A 188 -2.74 4.45 7.48
CA ASN A 188 -2.36 5.17 6.28
C ASN A 188 -1.57 6.45 6.61
N ILE A 189 -2.04 7.24 7.60
CA ILE A 189 -1.33 8.45 8.07
C ILE A 189 0.08 8.11 8.56
N LEU A 190 0.22 7.08 9.39
CA LEU A 190 1.51 6.65 9.92
C LEU A 190 2.42 6.11 8.80
N GLU A 191 1.87 5.33 7.86
CA GLU A 191 2.63 4.79 6.74
C GLU A 191 3.14 5.91 5.83
N HIS A 192 2.28 6.89 5.48
CA HIS A 192 2.66 8.07 4.72
C HIS A 192 3.79 8.83 5.41
N PHE A 193 3.63 9.11 6.70
CA PHE A 193 4.64 9.77 7.53
C PHE A 193 5.98 9.01 7.51
N PHE A 194 5.97 7.71 7.80
CA PHE A 194 7.20 6.91 7.80
C PHE A 194 7.80 6.81 6.40
N ARG A 195 6.99 6.74 5.35
CA ARG A 195 7.47 6.66 3.97
C ARG A 195 8.19 7.94 3.56
N GLU A 196 7.66 9.11 3.91
CA GLU A 196 8.35 10.39 3.71
C GLU A 196 9.66 10.46 4.49
N LEU A 197 9.61 10.19 5.79
CA LEU A 197 10.77 10.20 6.68
C LEU A 197 11.90 9.33 6.11
N ASN A 198 11.54 8.15 5.59
CA ASN A 198 12.49 7.23 4.96
C ASN A 198 13.05 7.75 3.64
N ARG A 199 12.21 8.36 2.78
CA ARG A 199 12.66 8.95 1.51
C ARG A 199 13.62 10.11 1.76
N GLU A 200 13.31 10.99 2.71
CA GLU A 200 14.18 12.11 3.10
C GLU A 200 15.51 11.60 3.67
N ASN A 201 15.48 10.61 4.55
CA ASN A 201 16.72 10.04 5.11
C ASN A 201 17.62 9.44 4.02
N ARG A 202 17.04 8.74 3.04
CA ARG A 202 17.79 8.22 1.88
C ARG A 202 18.42 9.33 1.06
N ARG A 203 17.70 10.44 0.81
CA ARG A 203 18.26 11.60 0.09
C ARG A 203 19.42 12.25 0.84
N LYS A 204 19.33 12.34 2.17
CA LYS A 204 20.37 12.97 3.01
C LYS A 204 21.61 12.10 3.18
N THR A 205 21.46 10.78 3.32
CA THR A 205 22.55 9.89 3.72
C THR A 205 23.02 8.93 2.63
N GLY A 206 22.27 8.79 1.54
CA GLY A 206 22.52 7.79 0.50
C GLY A 206 22.29 6.34 0.96
N HIS A 207 21.91 6.12 2.22
CA HIS A 207 21.85 4.79 2.82
C HIS A 207 20.39 4.33 3.02
N ASN A 208 20.16 3.03 2.79
CA ASN A 208 18.82 2.44 2.91
C ASN A 208 18.47 1.97 4.32
N SER A 209 19.44 1.81 5.23
CA SER A 209 19.17 1.39 6.60
C SER A 209 18.61 2.53 7.45
N LYS A 210 17.46 2.26 8.05
CA LYS A 210 16.67 3.21 8.86
C LYS A 210 16.97 3.08 10.35
N GLN A 211 17.55 1.96 10.76
CA GLN A 211 17.69 1.58 12.17
C GLN A 211 18.54 2.57 12.95
N ARG A 212 19.67 3.00 12.38
CA ARG A 212 20.57 3.96 13.02
C ARG A 212 19.93 5.34 13.16
N MET A 213 19.17 5.78 12.15
CA MET A 213 18.47 7.06 12.20
C MET A 213 17.40 7.03 13.29
N LEU A 214 16.51 6.04 13.28
CA LEU A 214 15.41 5.94 14.24
C LEU A 214 15.90 5.79 15.69
N LYS A 215 16.99 5.04 15.93
CA LYS A 215 17.58 4.88 17.27
C LYS A 215 18.24 6.16 17.81
N ASN A 216 18.75 7.00 16.92
CA ASN A 216 19.46 8.22 17.31
C ASN A 216 18.57 9.47 17.24
N MET A 217 17.36 9.33 16.70
CA MET A 217 16.40 10.42 16.58
C MET A 217 15.83 10.76 17.95
N LEU A 218 15.80 12.05 18.29
CA LEU A 218 15.11 12.51 19.51
C LEU A 218 13.63 12.15 19.41
N ALA A 219 13.03 11.72 20.53
CA ALA A 219 11.64 11.26 20.57
C ALA A 219 10.66 12.27 19.97
N ASP A 220 10.93 13.57 20.15
CA ASP A 220 10.06 14.66 19.71
C ASP A 220 10.30 15.11 18.26
N THR A 221 11.33 14.59 17.58
CA THR A 221 11.64 14.97 16.19
C THR A 221 10.45 14.78 15.23
N PRO A 222 9.65 13.70 15.32
CA PRO A 222 8.42 13.55 14.54
C PRO A 222 7.43 14.71 14.70
N LEU A 223 7.34 15.33 15.88
CA LEU A 223 6.38 16.40 16.16
C LEU A 223 6.67 17.67 15.35
N VAL A 224 7.91 17.85 14.89
CA VAL A 224 8.29 18.97 14.01
C VAL A 224 7.47 18.96 12.71
N LYS A 225 7.02 17.79 12.24
CA LYS A 225 6.15 17.72 11.05
C LYS A 225 4.79 18.39 11.28
N ASN A 226 4.32 18.52 12.53
CA ASN A 226 3.09 19.24 12.84
C ASN A 226 3.19 20.73 12.52
N LEU A 227 4.40 21.30 12.41
CA LEU A 227 4.59 22.70 11.99
C LEU A 227 4.11 22.97 10.55
N ALA A 228 3.96 21.92 9.72
CA ALA A 228 3.38 22.06 8.39
C ALA A 228 1.83 22.14 8.41
N ASN A 229 1.19 21.84 9.54
CA ASN A 229 -0.26 21.96 9.70
C ASN A 229 -0.62 23.41 10.09
N PRO A 230 -1.38 24.16 9.26
CA PRO A 230 -1.75 25.54 9.55
C PRO A 230 -2.54 25.71 10.86
N ASP A 231 -3.43 24.78 11.18
CA ASP A 231 -4.23 24.84 12.42
C ASP A 231 -3.35 24.64 13.66
N TYR A 232 -2.40 23.71 13.57
CA TYR A 232 -1.40 23.52 14.62
C TYR A 232 -0.52 24.76 14.77
N MET A 233 -0.10 25.38 13.66
CA MET A 233 0.68 26.61 13.70
C MET A 233 -0.12 27.76 14.31
N ASN A 234 -1.39 27.93 13.96
CA ASN A 234 -2.27 28.95 14.54
C ASN A 234 -2.42 28.78 16.06
N LEU A 235 -2.63 27.54 16.52
CA LEU A 235 -2.70 27.22 17.95
C LEU A 235 -1.37 27.47 18.65
N LEU A 236 -0.25 27.07 18.04
CA LEU A 236 1.09 27.25 18.59
C LEU A 236 1.43 28.75 18.73
N LEU A 237 1.16 29.54 17.69
CA LEU A 237 1.44 30.97 17.66
C LEU A 237 0.60 31.76 18.66
N ASN A 238 -0.62 31.29 18.99
CA ASN A 238 -1.52 31.89 19.99
C ASN A 238 -1.63 33.43 19.83
N GLY A 239 -1.87 33.89 18.61
CA GLY A 239 -2.00 35.31 18.26
C GLY A 239 -0.70 36.05 17.90
N LYS A 240 0.46 35.38 17.93
CA LYS A 240 1.73 35.93 17.41
C LYS A 240 1.83 35.78 15.89
N THR A 241 2.65 36.60 15.23
CA THR A 241 2.74 36.59 13.75
C THR A 241 3.53 35.41 13.21
N ASP A 242 4.56 34.97 13.92
CA ASP A 242 5.51 33.96 13.46
C ASP A 242 6.23 33.27 14.63
N LEU A 243 7.02 32.24 14.31
CA LEU A 243 7.78 31.47 15.29
C LEU A 243 8.86 32.34 15.94
N GLU A 244 9.43 33.28 15.20
CA GLU A 244 10.47 34.20 15.65
C GLU A 244 9.97 35.05 16.83
N GLN A 245 8.80 35.67 16.72
CA GLN A 245 8.15 36.38 17.83
C GLN A 245 7.77 35.44 18.97
N LEU A 246 7.38 34.21 18.65
CA LEU A 246 7.09 33.20 19.66
C LEU A 246 8.32 32.90 20.51
N PHE A 247 9.48 32.64 19.89
CA PHE A 247 10.75 32.39 20.56
C PHE A 247 11.30 33.65 21.26
N ALA A 248 11.16 34.84 20.67
CA ALA A 248 11.61 36.10 21.27
C ALA A 248 10.89 36.41 22.60
N GLY A 249 9.63 35.96 22.73
CA GLY A 249 8.85 36.10 23.96
C GLY A 249 9.02 34.95 24.96
N MET A 250 9.82 33.93 24.66
CA MET A 250 10.13 32.86 25.60
C MET A 250 11.29 33.27 26.50
N ASN A 251 11.19 32.97 27.80
CA ASN A 251 12.33 33.10 28.70
C ASN A 251 13.45 32.16 28.22
N PRO A 252 14.73 32.55 28.36
CA PRO A 252 15.84 31.68 28.03
C PRO A 252 15.69 30.36 28.79
N ILE A 253 15.53 29.27 28.05
CA ILE A 253 15.47 27.92 28.60
C ILE A 253 16.83 27.69 29.26
N SER A 254 16.86 27.67 30.60
CA SER A 254 18.04 27.21 31.32
C SER A 254 18.23 25.73 30.98
N LEU A 255 19.11 25.45 30.02
CA LEU A 255 19.58 24.12 29.65
C LEU A 255 20.43 23.57 30.81
N ASN A 256 19.80 23.31 31.95
CA ASN A 256 20.44 22.68 33.07
C ASN A 256 20.49 21.18 32.80
N SER A 257 21.70 20.71 32.46
CA SER A 257 22.24 19.37 32.75
C SER A 257 22.00 18.15 31.84
N GLU A 258 21.67 18.28 30.55
CA GLU A 258 21.63 17.09 29.65
C GLU A 258 22.35 17.24 28.29
N LEU A 259 23.27 18.20 28.15
CA LEU A 259 24.33 18.11 27.13
C LEU A 259 25.51 17.25 27.66
N GLN A 260 25.23 16.02 28.10
CA GLN A 260 26.31 15.07 28.39
C GLN A 260 26.86 14.51 27.06
N SER A 261 27.96 15.13 26.63
CA SER A 261 29.06 14.51 25.87
C SER A 261 28.69 13.71 24.60
N GLY A 262 28.25 14.40 23.55
CA GLY A 262 28.25 13.85 22.19
C GLY A 262 29.59 13.98 21.43
N VAL A 263 30.63 14.55 22.05
CA VAL A 263 31.87 14.95 21.35
C VAL A 263 33.02 13.95 21.50
N ASP A 264 33.00 13.06 22.49
CA ASP A 264 34.08 12.09 22.67
C ASP A 264 33.81 10.78 21.93
N ARG A 265 33.87 10.81 20.59
CA ARG A 265 33.97 9.60 19.74
C ARG A 265 35.36 8.96 19.82
N ILE A 266 35.95 8.89 21.01
CA ILE A 266 37.22 8.20 21.21
C ILE A 266 36.91 6.74 21.50
N LEU A 267 37.42 5.83 20.67
CA LEU A 267 37.22 4.38 20.81
C LEU A 267 37.52 3.92 22.25
N PRO A 268 36.69 3.05 22.86
CA PRO A 268 36.97 2.47 24.18
C PRO A 268 38.35 1.81 24.16
N GLY A 269 39.29 2.30 24.99
CA GLY A 269 40.68 1.85 25.04
C GLY A 269 41.69 2.85 24.46
N PHE A 270 41.30 3.69 23.50
CA PHE A 270 42.19 4.66 22.86
C PHE A 270 42.60 5.80 23.82
N ARG A 271 41.76 6.10 24.83
CA ARG A 271 42.08 7.04 25.92
C ARG A 271 43.30 6.62 26.76
N LYS A 272 43.60 5.32 26.87
CA LYS A 272 44.80 4.82 27.58
C LYS A 272 46.06 4.99 26.73
N ILE A 273 45.90 4.87 25.41
CA ILE A 273 46.98 4.95 24.42
C ILE A 273 47.45 6.40 24.25
N ILE A 274 46.52 7.37 24.17
CA ILE A 274 46.85 8.80 24.04
C ILE A 274 47.67 9.33 25.24
N LYS A 275 47.55 8.70 26.41
CA LYS A 275 48.28 9.11 27.63
C LYS A 275 49.74 8.64 27.65
N LEU A 276 50.21 7.88 26.68
CA LEU A 276 51.61 7.45 26.61
C LEU A 276 52.47 8.59 26.04
N PRO A 277 53.43 9.13 26.81
CA PRO A 277 54.16 10.35 26.45
C PRO A 277 55.12 10.19 25.25
N ALA A 278 55.42 8.95 24.84
CA ALA A 278 56.29 8.63 23.70
C ALA A 278 55.66 7.52 22.83
N LEU A 279 54.37 7.64 22.54
CA LEU A 279 53.62 6.67 21.76
C LEU A 279 54.27 6.35 20.38
N PRO A 280 54.79 7.34 19.61
CA PRO A 280 55.46 7.04 18.34
C PRO A 280 56.70 6.15 18.50
N ASP A 281 57.53 6.40 19.52
CA ASP A 281 58.71 5.58 19.80
C ASP A 281 58.34 4.15 20.22
N TYR A 282 57.20 3.99 20.89
CA TYR A 282 56.67 2.68 21.24
C TYR A 282 56.28 1.89 19.99
N PHE A 283 55.62 2.52 19.00
CA PHE A 283 55.31 1.89 17.72
C PHE A 283 56.56 1.53 16.91
N ILE A 284 57.58 2.41 16.89
CA ILE A 284 58.85 2.14 16.21
C ILE A 284 59.56 0.93 16.83
N ARG A 285 59.59 0.82 18.17
CA ARG A 285 60.18 -0.34 18.85
C ARG A 285 59.41 -1.64 18.62
N LEU A 286 58.08 -1.56 18.57
CA LEU A 286 57.21 -2.72 18.33
C LEU A 286 57.39 -3.25 16.90
N ALA A 287 57.46 -2.35 15.91
CA ALA A 287 57.76 -2.68 14.53
C ALA A 287 59.19 -3.26 14.37
N ALA A 288 60.17 -2.67 15.05
CA ALA A 288 61.56 -3.16 15.02
C ALA A 288 61.74 -4.55 15.67
N HIS A 289 60.89 -4.92 16.63
CA HIS A 289 60.91 -6.25 17.25
C HIS A 289 60.16 -7.33 16.46
N GLU A 290 59.28 -6.98 15.51
CA GLU A 290 58.68 -7.95 14.58
C GLU A 290 59.67 -8.44 13.51
N ASP A 291 60.64 -7.61 13.12
CA ASP A 291 61.71 -8.01 12.19
C ASP A 291 62.69 -9.02 12.79
N VAL A 292 62.79 -9.12 14.13
CA VAL A 292 63.65 -10.12 14.80
C VAL A 292 62.97 -11.49 14.93
N ARG A 293 61.63 -11.58 14.80
CA ARG A 293 60.91 -12.88 14.83
C ARG A 293 60.74 -13.54 13.46
N ARG A 294 61.28 -12.94 12.40
CA ARG A 294 61.30 -13.55 11.04
C ARG A 294 62.68 -14.04 10.59
N VAL A 295 63.72 -13.92 11.41
CA VAL A 295 65.04 -14.55 11.16
C VAL A 295 65.60 -15.12 12.47
N ALA A 296 64.99 -16.21 12.95
CA ALA A 296 65.60 -17.23 13.82
C ALA A 296 64.62 -18.41 13.93
#